data_AF-A0A8C0E5I1-F1
#
_entry.id   AF-A0A8C0E5I1-F1
#
_cell.length_a   1.000
_cell.length_b   1.000
_cell.length_c   1.000
_cell.angle_alpha   90.00
_cell.angle_beta   90.00
_cell.angle_gamma   90.00
#
_symmetry.space_group_name_H-M   'P 1'
#
loop_
_entity.id
_entity.type
_entity.pdbx_description
1 polymer ?
#
loop_
_entity_poly.entity_id
_entity_poly.type
_entity_poly.pdbx_seq_one_letter_code
_entity_poly.pdbx_strand_id
1 'polypeptide(L)'
;MAGSRLETVGSIFSRTRDLIRAGVLKEKPLWFDIYNAFPPLREPVFRRPRLRYGKAKANIQDIFYHEDRIRAKFYSTYGSGQKAFDLFNPNFKSTCQRFVEKYIELQKLGETDEEKLFVEAGKALLAEGVILRRVGEARTVSILLAKLLLGW
;
A
#
# COMPACT_ATOMS: atom_id res chain seq x y z
N MET A 1 -30.32 -9.35 -37.35
CA MET A 1 -28.85 -9.41 -37.48
C MET A 1 -28.36 -10.70 -36.83
N ALA A 2 -27.58 -11.52 -37.55
CA ALA A 2 -27.00 -12.73 -37.00
C ALA A 2 -25.78 -12.40 -36.12
N GLY A 3 -25.67 -13.02 -34.94
CA GLY A 3 -24.58 -12.80 -34.01
C GLY A 3 -24.58 -13.84 -32.89
N SER A 4 -23.45 -14.01 -32.21
CA SER A 4 -23.32 -14.97 -31.10
C SER A 4 -23.48 -14.27 -29.76
N ARG A 5 -24.45 -14.73 -28.95
CA ARG A 5 -24.69 -14.27 -27.57
C ARG A 5 -24.05 -15.15 -26.50
N LEU A 6 -23.22 -16.13 -26.90
CA LEU A 6 -22.59 -17.10 -25.98
C LEU A 6 -21.41 -16.46 -25.22
N GLU A 7 -21.68 -15.84 -24.07
CA GLU A 7 -20.69 -15.12 -23.26
C GLU A 7 -19.68 -16.02 -22.55
N THR A 8 -20.07 -17.27 -22.24
CA THR A 8 -19.22 -18.24 -21.55
C THR A 8 -18.27 -19.00 -22.48
N VAL A 9 -18.43 -18.85 -23.80
CA VAL A 9 -17.68 -19.59 -24.82
C VAL A 9 -16.66 -18.66 -25.49
N GLY A 10 -15.38 -18.91 -25.22
CA GLY A 10 -14.27 -18.16 -25.83
C GLY A 10 -14.30 -16.67 -25.49
N SER A 11 -13.85 -15.84 -26.44
CA SER A 11 -13.87 -14.38 -26.34
C SER A 11 -14.79 -13.78 -27.39
N ILE A 12 -15.06 -12.47 -27.32
CA ILE A 12 -15.76 -11.77 -28.39
C ILE A 12 -14.96 -11.81 -29.70
N PHE A 13 -13.62 -11.74 -29.62
CA PHE A 13 -12.76 -11.71 -30.79
C PHE A 13 -12.77 -13.05 -31.52
N SER A 14 -12.58 -14.15 -30.79
CA SER A 14 -12.61 -15.50 -31.37
C SER A 14 -13.97 -15.79 -32.02
N ARG A 15 -15.06 -15.49 -31.32
CA ARG A 15 -16.43 -15.70 -31.83
C ARG A 15 -16.71 -14.85 -33.07
N THR A 16 -16.35 -13.57 -33.07
CA THR A 16 -16.57 -12.69 -34.22
C THR A 16 -15.69 -13.10 -35.41
N ARG A 17 -14.42 -13.44 -35.18
CA ARG A 17 -13.51 -13.93 -36.23
C ARG A 17 -14.06 -15.17 -36.92
N ASP A 18 -14.53 -16.14 -36.15
CA ASP A 18 -15.02 -17.41 -36.69
C ASP A 18 -16.35 -17.22 -37.42
N LEU A 19 -17.22 -16.32 -36.95
CA LEU A 19 -18.46 -15.94 -37.65
C LEU A 19 -18.20 -15.22 -38.98
N ILE A 20 -17.18 -14.35 -39.05
CA ILE A 20 -16.75 -13.70 -40.30
C ILE A 20 -16.21 -14.76 -41.26
N ARG A 21 -15.34 -15.67 -40.77
CA ARG A 21 -14.73 -16.72 -41.58
C ARG A 21 -15.75 -17.70 -42.14
N ALA A 22 -16.81 -18.01 -41.39
CA ALA A 22 -17.91 -18.85 -41.84
C ALA A 22 -18.90 -18.14 -42.78
N GLY A 23 -18.74 -16.84 -43.04
CA GLY A 23 -19.65 -16.05 -43.88
C GLY A 23 -21.00 -15.71 -43.23
N VAL A 24 -21.19 -16.05 -41.95
CA VAL A 24 -22.41 -15.74 -41.20
C VAL A 24 -22.49 -14.24 -40.89
N LEU A 25 -21.35 -13.64 -40.51
CA LEU A 25 -21.22 -12.20 -40.31
C LEU A 25 -20.61 -11.56 -41.56
N LYS A 26 -21.46 -10.97 -42.41
CA LYS A 26 -21.06 -10.35 -43.68
C LYS A 26 -20.29 -9.04 -43.49
N GLU A 27 -20.69 -8.24 -42.50
CA GLU A 27 -20.08 -6.96 -42.20
C GLU A 27 -19.15 -7.09 -41.00
N LYS A 28 -17.87 -6.78 -41.22
CA LYS A 28 -16.86 -6.80 -40.19
C LYS A 28 -17.07 -5.61 -39.23
N PRO A 29 -17.12 -5.84 -37.90
CA PRO A 29 -17.27 -4.74 -36.94
C PRO A 29 -16.06 -3.81 -36.94
N LEU A 30 -16.31 -2.50 -36.75
CA LEU A 30 -15.28 -1.46 -36.73
C LEU A 30 -14.13 -1.75 -35.75
N TRP A 31 -14.45 -2.28 -34.56
CA TRP A 31 -13.46 -2.57 -33.53
C TRP A 31 -12.56 -3.76 -33.85
N PHE A 32 -12.91 -4.62 -34.81
CA PHE A 32 -12.20 -5.86 -35.08
C PHE A 32 -10.76 -5.62 -35.53
N ASP A 33 -10.55 -4.65 -36.42
CA ASP A 33 -9.21 -4.29 -36.91
C ASP A 33 -8.34 -3.69 -35.81
N ILE A 34 -8.93 -2.86 -34.96
CA ILE A 34 -8.24 -2.25 -33.83
C ILE A 34 -7.78 -3.35 -32.87
N TYR A 35 -8.64 -4.31 -32.54
CA TYR A 35 -8.29 -5.43 -31.68
C TYR A 35 -7.20 -6.32 -32.30
N ASN A 36 -7.26 -6.56 -33.61
CA ASN A 36 -6.28 -7.39 -34.31
C ASN A 36 -4.90 -6.72 -34.39
N ALA A 37 -4.86 -5.40 -34.55
CA ALA A 37 -3.61 -4.62 -34.57
C ALA A 37 -3.00 -4.48 -33.16
N PHE A 38 -3.84 -4.26 -32.15
CA PHE A 38 -3.43 -4.02 -30.76
C PHE A 38 -4.16 -4.96 -29.79
N PRO A 39 -3.84 -6.27 -29.81
CA PRO A 39 -4.50 -7.23 -28.94
C PRO A 39 -4.13 -7.00 -27.47
N PRO A 40 -5.05 -7.26 -26.52
CA PRO A 40 -4.75 -7.15 -25.09
C PRO A 40 -3.77 -8.25 -24.65
N LEU A 41 -3.03 -8.01 -23.55
CA LEU A 41 -2.11 -9.00 -22.97
C LEU A 41 -2.79 -10.32 -22.59
N ARG A 42 -4.07 -10.25 -22.23
CA ARG A 42 -4.90 -11.40 -21.90
C ARG A 42 -6.22 -11.34 -22.64
N GLU A 43 -6.55 -12.43 -23.31
CA GLU A 43 -7.82 -12.57 -24.01
C GLU A 43 -9.01 -12.59 -23.01
N PRO A 44 -10.10 -11.84 -23.28
CA PRO A 44 -11.25 -11.74 -22.39
C PRO A 44 -12.15 -12.98 -22.50
N VAL A 45 -11.65 -14.11 -22.01
CA VAL A 45 -12.37 -15.37 -21.91
C VAL A 45 -13.05 -15.47 -20.56
N PHE A 46 -14.32 -15.90 -20.55
CA PHE A 46 -15.04 -16.18 -19.32
C PHE A 46 -14.32 -17.24 -18.47
N ARG A 47 -14.08 -16.93 -17.20
CA ARG A 47 -13.57 -17.90 -16.22
C ARG A 47 -14.42 -17.87 -14.97
N ARG A 48 -15.07 -19.00 -14.66
CA ARG A 48 -15.85 -19.14 -13.43
C ARG A 48 -14.91 -19.04 -12.21
N PRO A 49 -15.13 -18.10 -11.28
CA PRO A 49 -14.34 -18.04 -10.06
C PRO A 49 -14.61 -19.29 -9.23
N ARG A 50 -13.54 -19.98 -8.81
CA ARG A 50 -13.62 -21.17 -7.96
C ARG A 50 -13.11 -20.83 -6.56
N LEU A 51 -13.79 -21.34 -5.54
CA LEU A 51 -13.33 -21.28 -4.17
C LEU A 51 -12.05 -22.12 -4.00
N ARG A 52 -11.18 -21.68 -3.09
CA ARG A 52 -9.98 -22.41 -2.69
C ARG A 52 -10.34 -23.26 -1.47
N TYR A 53 -9.95 -24.53 -1.47
CA TYR A 53 -10.20 -25.48 -0.38
C TYR A 53 -8.89 -26.11 0.12
N GLY A 54 -8.93 -26.73 1.29
CA GLY A 54 -7.78 -27.42 1.88
C GLY A 54 -6.62 -26.46 2.19
N LYS A 55 -5.42 -26.76 1.68
CA LYS A 55 -4.20 -25.97 1.93
C LYS A 55 -3.95 -24.87 0.89
N ALA A 56 -4.88 -24.64 -0.05
CA ALA A 56 -4.70 -23.66 -1.11
C ALA A 56 -4.76 -22.22 -0.56
N LYS A 57 -3.67 -21.46 -0.72
CA LYS A 57 -3.56 -20.05 -0.33
C LYS A 57 -3.49 -19.14 -1.56
N ALA A 58 -3.68 -17.84 -1.37
CA ALA A 58 -3.39 -16.86 -2.40
C ALA A 58 -1.86 -16.73 -2.59
N ASN A 59 -1.43 -16.43 -3.81
CA ASN A 59 -0.01 -16.23 -4.14
C ASN A 59 0.46 -14.78 -3.86
N ILE A 60 -0.35 -13.99 -3.14
CA ILE A 60 -0.04 -12.61 -2.81
C ILE A 60 0.74 -12.61 -1.51
N GLN A 61 1.84 -11.86 -1.47
CA GLN A 61 2.70 -11.71 -0.31
C GLN A 61 2.44 -10.36 0.36
N ASP A 62 2.65 -10.29 1.67
CA ASP A 62 2.63 -9.02 2.40
C ASP A 62 3.85 -8.17 2.02
N ILE A 63 3.66 -6.86 1.95
CA ILE A 63 4.72 -5.91 1.59
C ILE A 63 5.27 -5.29 2.87
N PHE A 64 6.50 -5.62 3.21
CA PHE A 64 7.23 -5.07 4.36
C PHE A 64 8.61 -4.56 3.92
N TYR A 65 9.00 -3.43 4.47
CA TYR A 65 10.31 -2.82 4.25
C TYR A 65 11.14 -2.82 5.54
N HIS A 66 12.46 -2.63 5.42
CA HIS A 66 13.36 -2.60 6.57
C HIS A 66 13.03 -1.46 7.53
N GLU A 67 12.64 -0.31 7.00
CA GLU A 67 12.23 0.85 7.79
C GLU A 67 10.95 0.63 8.60
N ASP A 68 10.11 -0.37 8.26
CA ASP A 68 8.88 -0.63 9.00
C ASP A 68 9.18 -1.11 10.43
N ARG A 69 10.35 -1.74 10.66
CA ARG A 69 10.83 -2.06 12.01
C ARG A 69 11.09 -0.80 12.83
N ILE A 70 11.70 0.21 12.21
CA ILE A 70 12.01 1.50 12.83
C ILE A 70 10.71 2.26 13.10
N ARG A 71 9.80 2.29 12.13
CA ARG A 71 8.47 2.92 12.26
C ARG A 71 7.66 2.27 13.37
N ALA A 72 7.65 0.95 13.48
CA ALA A 72 6.97 0.23 14.55
C ALA A 72 7.51 0.66 15.92
N LYS A 73 8.84 0.69 16.10
CA LYS A 73 9.48 1.16 17.34
C LYS A 73 9.10 2.61 17.65
N PHE A 74 9.16 3.51 16.66
CA PHE A 74 8.78 4.91 16.80
C PHE A 74 7.32 5.09 17.25
N TYR A 75 6.38 4.40 16.61
CA TYR A 75 4.97 4.51 16.96
C TYR A 75 4.66 3.85 18.31
N SER A 76 5.35 2.79 18.70
CA SER A 76 5.22 2.21 20.04
C SER A 76 5.73 3.16 21.14
N THR A 77 6.79 3.93 20.90
CA THR A 77 7.38 4.82 21.91
C THR A 77 6.74 6.20 21.98
N TYR A 78 6.47 6.81 20.82
CA TYR A 78 6.03 8.21 20.71
C TYR A 78 4.56 8.34 20.23
N GLY A 79 4.00 7.29 19.63
CA GLY A 79 2.66 7.32 19.07
C GLY A 79 2.57 8.18 17.81
N SER A 80 1.34 8.56 17.46
CA SER A 80 1.11 9.51 16.37
C SER A 80 1.54 10.91 16.83
N GLY A 81 2.47 11.52 16.10
CA GLY A 81 2.96 12.87 16.39
C GLY A 81 1.86 13.94 16.25
N GLN A 82 2.16 15.17 16.70
CA GLN A 82 1.22 16.30 16.62
C GLN A 82 0.96 16.78 15.19
N LYS A 83 1.94 16.59 14.29
CA LYS A 83 1.81 16.97 12.88
C LYS A 83 0.93 15.95 12.17
N ALA A 84 -0.27 16.37 11.76
CA ALA A 84 -1.16 15.56 10.94
C ALA A 84 -0.50 15.20 9.59
N PHE A 85 -0.89 14.06 9.03
CA PHE A 85 -0.44 13.64 7.71
C PHE A 85 -1.17 14.44 6.63
N ASP A 86 -0.41 14.98 5.69
CA ASP A 86 -0.96 15.50 4.43
C ASP A 86 -0.74 14.46 3.34
N LEU A 87 -1.81 13.76 2.98
CA LEU A 87 -1.79 12.70 1.97
C LEU A 87 -1.96 13.25 0.53
N PHE A 88 -2.27 14.54 0.36
CA PHE A 88 -2.38 15.16 -0.96
C PHE A 88 -1.02 15.55 -1.53
N ASN A 89 -0.05 15.84 -0.67
CA ASN A 89 1.30 16.19 -1.07
C ASN A 89 2.17 14.91 -1.25
N PRO A 90 2.62 14.59 -2.47
CA PRO A 90 3.44 13.40 -2.72
C PRO A 90 4.81 13.44 -2.04
N ASN A 91 5.32 14.64 -1.71
CA ASN A 91 6.61 14.84 -1.06
C ASN A 91 6.47 15.12 0.45
N PHE A 92 5.33 14.78 1.06
CA PHE A 92 5.11 15.00 2.47
C PHE A 92 6.03 14.12 3.33
N LYS A 93 6.89 14.77 4.11
CA LYS A 93 7.69 14.11 5.15
C LYS A 93 7.00 14.21 6.51
N SER A 94 6.55 13.07 7.02
CA SER A 94 6.04 12.93 8.38
C SER A 94 7.18 13.02 9.40
N THR A 95 6.85 13.23 10.67
CA THR A 95 7.84 13.21 11.76
C THR A 95 8.52 11.84 11.87
N CYS A 96 7.74 10.77 11.73
CA CYS A 96 8.25 9.39 11.69
C CYS A 96 9.19 9.18 10.49
N GLN A 97 8.87 9.73 9.31
CA GLN A 97 9.74 9.63 8.14
C GLN A 97 11.08 10.36 8.34
N ARG A 98 11.06 11.58 8.92
CA ARG A 98 12.30 12.29 9.31
C ARG A 98 13.13 11.49 10.30
N PHE A 99 12.49 10.82 11.26
CA PHE A 99 13.16 9.94 12.21
C PHE A 99 13.84 8.77 11.52
N VAL A 100 13.15 8.10 10.60
CA VAL A 100 13.71 6.99 9.82
C VAL A 100 14.91 7.46 8.99
N GLU A 101 14.82 8.61 8.33
CA GLU A 101 15.94 9.19 7.55
C GLU A 101 17.17 9.41 8.44
N LYS A 102 17.00 10.04 9.61
CA LYS A 102 18.09 10.23 10.58
C LYS A 102 18.65 8.93 11.14
N TYR A 103 17.80 7.96 11.44
CA TYR A 103 18.23 6.66 11.91
C TYR A 103 19.11 5.96 10.86
N ILE A 104 18.72 5.99 9.59
CA ILE A 104 19.48 5.38 8.50
C ILE A 104 20.78 6.15 8.22
N GLU A 105 20.79 7.48 8.34
CA GLU A 105 22.01 8.29 8.26
C GLU A 105 23.03 7.85 9.32
N LEU A 106 22.61 7.71 10.58
CA LEU A 106 23.47 7.25 11.68
C LEU A 106 23.94 5.79 11.48
N GLN A 107 23.06 4.93 11.00
CA GLN A 107 23.41 3.54 10.70
C GLN A 107 24.51 3.44 9.63
N LYS A 108 24.50 4.33 8.63
CA LYS A 108 25.56 4.39 7.59
C LYS A 108 26.90 4.87 8.12
N LEU A 109 26.92 5.64 9.22
CA LEU A 109 28.14 6.12 9.86
C LEU A 109 28.87 5.03 10.67
N GLY A 110 28.29 3.83 10.78
CA GLY A 110 28.94 2.66 11.37
C GLY A 110 28.46 2.31 12.77
N GLU A 111 27.43 2.97 13.28
CA GLU A 111 26.77 2.58 14.52
C GLU A 111 25.93 1.30 14.29
N THR A 112 26.21 0.25 15.07
CA THR A 112 25.54 -1.06 14.93
C THR A 112 24.49 -1.34 16.00
N ASP A 113 24.47 -0.55 17.07
CA ASP A 113 23.61 -0.78 18.23
C ASP A 113 22.24 -0.09 18.05
N GLU A 114 21.18 -0.88 17.89
CA GLU A 114 19.82 -0.40 17.62
C GLU A 114 19.24 0.49 18.71
N GLU A 115 19.68 0.33 19.97
CA GLU A 115 19.20 1.17 21.07
C GLU A 115 19.87 2.54 21.04
N LYS A 116 21.18 2.57 20.79
CA LYS A 116 21.95 3.82 20.66
C LYS A 116 21.47 4.63 19.46
N LEU A 117 21.38 4.00 18.29
CA LEU A 117 20.87 4.61 17.06
C LEU A 117 19.50 5.26 17.28
N PHE A 118 18.61 4.58 17.99
CA PHE A 118 17.26 5.07 18.25
C PHE A 118 17.27 6.31 19.15
N VAL A 119 18.07 6.30 20.21
CA VAL A 119 18.18 7.42 21.15
C VAL A 119 18.86 8.62 20.48
N GLU A 120 19.91 8.39 19.69
CA GLU A 120 20.66 9.42 18.99
C GLU A 120 19.84 10.07 17.88
N ALA A 121 19.10 9.29 17.09
CA ALA A 121 18.15 9.82 16.12
C ALA A 121 17.08 10.69 16.80
N GLY A 122 16.59 10.28 17.98
CA GLY A 122 15.67 11.08 18.78
C GLY A 122 16.28 12.42 19.23
N LYS A 123 17.53 12.41 19.72
CA LYS A 123 18.25 13.63 20.11
C LYS A 123 18.49 14.56 18.92
N ALA A 124 18.85 14.02 17.76
CA ALA A 124 19.05 14.80 16.54
C ALA A 124 17.77 15.53 16.10
N LEU A 125 16.61 14.86 16.16
CA LEU A 125 15.33 15.51 15.84
C LEU A 125 14.91 16.56 16.86
N LEU A 126 15.21 16.36 18.15
CA LEU A 126 14.99 17.39 19.17
C LEU A 126 15.85 18.63 18.91
N ALA A 127 17.10 18.45 18.46
CA ALA A 127 17.97 19.55 18.05
C ALA A 127 17.44 20.31 16.82
N GLU A 128 16.72 19.63 15.91
CA GLU A 128 15.98 20.24 14.80
C GLU A 128 14.66 20.91 15.21
N GLY A 129 14.30 20.90 16.51
CA GLY A 129 13.08 21.51 17.04
C GLY A 129 11.81 20.67 16.87
N VAL A 130 11.92 19.38 16.55
CA VAL A 130 10.75 18.49 16.44
C VAL A 130 10.28 18.04 17.82
N ILE A 131 8.98 18.18 18.10
CA ILE A 131 8.40 17.75 19.38
C ILE A 131 8.18 16.23 19.38
N LEU A 132 8.87 15.53 20.28
CA LEU A 132 8.72 14.09 20.51
C LEU A 132 8.17 13.83 21.91
N ARG A 133 6.89 13.45 22.02
CA ARG A 133 6.25 13.11 23.31
C ARG A 133 6.14 11.60 23.46
N ARG A 134 6.67 11.03 24.56
CA ARG A 134 6.54 9.60 24.82
C ARG A 134 5.13 9.26 25.32
N VAL A 135 4.58 8.13 24.86
CA VAL A 135 3.22 7.68 25.20
C VAL A 135 3.08 7.40 26.71
N GLY A 136 4.16 6.97 27.37
CA GLY A 136 4.18 6.71 28.82
C GLY A 136 4.01 7.97 29.68
N GLU A 137 4.68 9.07 29.33
CA GLU A 137 4.56 10.36 30.04
C GLU A 137 3.24 11.08 29.73
N ALA A 138 2.69 10.86 28.54
CA ALA A 138 1.42 11.47 28.17
C ALA A 138 0.25 10.96 29.04
N ARG A 139 0.22 9.65 29.31
CA ARG A 139 -0.79 9.02 30.16
C ARG A 139 -0.70 9.48 31.62
N THR A 140 0.50 9.57 32.18
CA THR A 140 0.67 10.02 33.58
C THR A 140 0.24 11.47 33.78
N VAL A 141 0.58 12.38 32.85
CA VAL A 141 0.12 13.77 32.89
C VAL A 141 -1.39 13.88 32.73
N SER A 142 -2.00 13.11 31.82
CA SER A 142 -3.47 13.09 31.67
C SER A 142 -4.18 12.57 32.92
N ILE A 143 -3.65 11.55 33.59
CA ILE A 143 -4.19 11.03 34.85
C ILE A 143 -4.00 12.05 35.98
N LEU A 144 -2.84 12.70 36.07
CA LEU A 144 -2.57 13.74 37.07
C LEU A 144 -3.47 14.96 36.89
N LEU A 145 -3.67 15.43 35.65
CA LEU A 145 -4.62 16.51 35.35
C LEU A 145 -6.06 16.10 35.68
N ALA A 146 -6.45 14.86 35.35
CA ALA A 146 -7.77 14.35 35.71
C ALA A 146 -7.97 14.31 37.23
N LYS A 147 -6.97 13.87 38.00
CA LYS A 147 -7.01 13.91 39.47
C LYS A 147 -7.10 15.34 40.02
N LEU A 148 -6.32 16.27 39.48
CA LEU A 148 -6.32 17.68 39.88
C LEU A 148 -7.65 18.40 39.56
N LEU A 149 -8.28 18.06 38.43
CA LEU A 149 -9.56 18.64 38.01
C LEU A 149 -10.77 17.96 38.67
N LEU A 150 -10.68 16.69 39.05
CA LEU A 150 -11.78 15.91 39.66
C LEU A 150 -11.66 15.77 41.18
N GLY A 151 -10.59 16.27 41.81
CA GLY A 151 -10.47 16.39 43.27
C GLY A 151 -10.38 15.07 44.02
N TRP A 152 -9.59 14.12 43.54
CA TRP A 152 -9.19 12.90 44.27
C TRP A 152 -7.69 12.85 44.51
#